data_AF-A0AAY5K0X5-F1
#
_entry.id   AF-A0AAY5K0X5-F1
#
_cell.length_a   1.000
_cell.length_b   1.000
_cell.length_c   1.000
_cell.angle_alpha   90.00
_cell.angle_beta   90.00
_cell.angle_gamma   90.00
#
_symmetry.space_group_name_H-M   'P 1'
#
loop_
_entity.id
_entity.type
_entity.pdbx_description
1 polymer ?
#
loop_
_entity_poly.entity_id
_entity_poly.type
_entity_poly.pdbx_seq_one_letter_code
_entity_poly.pdbx_strand_id
1 'polypeptide(L)'
;LLTLCIECVTFICSLCYQLVLELCRSESTADHQTIQTHLDIIHNLTEKSSDNECHGDELEASDSNFVELVKTLLKDTFERENFFQEVFPIHYGLQYDTALQRLMSEFLSRLEELLPVPDLAQTTEWLDAAPSVLEECEHTVIDPEQLKTVLQHHQHKANMSNSMCQSSW
;
A
#
# COMPACT_ATOMS: atom_id res chain seq x y z
N LEU A 1 0.58 15.14 -7.94
CA LEU A 1 -0.80 15.12 -7.39
C LEU A 1 -1.77 14.42 -8.34
N LEU A 2 -1.86 14.77 -9.63
CA LEU A 2 -2.75 14.07 -10.58
C LEU A 2 -2.35 12.60 -10.84
N THR A 3 -1.06 12.30 -11.03
CA THR A 3 -0.54 10.91 -11.16
C THR A 3 -0.80 10.07 -9.90
N LEU A 4 -0.80 10.71 -8.72
CA LEU A 4 -1.11 10.06 -7.46
C LEU A 4 -2.58 9.60 -7.41
N CYS A 5 -3.49 10.34 -8.05
CA CYS A 5 -4.91 9.99 -8.06
C CYS A 5 -5.15 8.71 -8.87
N ILE A 6 -4.56 8.60 -10.07
CA ILE A 6 -4.84 7.47 -10.95
C ILE A 6 -4.17 6.17 -10.49
N GLU A 7 -2.92 6.22 -10.02
CA GLU A 7 -2.24 5.03 -9.47
C GLU A 7 -2.94 4.53 -8.20
N CYS A 8 -3.43 5.45 -7.34
CA CYS A 8 -4.23 5.08 -6.17
C CYS A 8 -5.58 4.46 -6.56
N VAL A 9 -6.29 5.04 -7.54
CA VAL A 9 -7.56 4.48 -8.05
C VAL A 9 -7.33 3.08 -8.62
N THR A 10 -6.34 2.91 -9.49
CA THR A 10 -5.97 1.59 -10.07
C THR A 10 -5.61 0.59 -8.98
N PHE A 11 -4.84 1.00 -7.96
CA PHE A 11 -4.48 0.14 -6.84
C PHE A 11 -5.71 -0.33 -6.04
N ILE A 12 -6.60 0.61 -5.67
CA ILE A 12 -7.81 0.30 -4.90
C ILE A 12 -8.77 -0.57 -5.72
N CYS A 13 -8.97 -0.27 -7.01
CA CYS A 13 -9.80 -1.08 -7.90
C CYS A 13 -9.23 -2.50 -8.04
N SER A 14 -7.91 -2.63 -8.17
CA SER A 14 -7.26 -3.94 -8.26
C SER A 14 -7.47 -4.79 -7.00
N LEU A 15 -7.32 -4.19 -5.81
CA LEU A 15 -7.63 -4.87 -4.55
C LEU A 15 -9.11 -5.30 -4.48
N CYS A 16 -10.02 -4.42 -4.90
CA CYS A 16 -11.45 -4.72 -4.90
C CYS A 16 -11.78 -5.86 -5.87
N TYR A 17 -11.16 -5.90 -7.05
CA TYR A 17 -11.34 -7.00 -8.00
C TYR A 17 -10.94 -8.34 -7.38
N GLN A 18 -9.75 -8.43 -6.77
CA GLN A 18 -9.31 -9.66 -6.11
C GLN A 18 -10.26 -10.10 -5.00
N LEU A 19 -10.70 -9.16 -4.15
CA LEU A 19 -11.63 -9.46 -3.08
C LEU A 19 -12.98 -9.97 -3.62
N VAL A 20 -13.53 -9.32 -4.65
CA VAL A 20 -14.79 -9.73 -5.28
C VAL A 20 -14.65 -11.11 -5.94
N LEU A 21 -13.54 -11.38 -6.61
CA LEU A 21 -13.28 -12.71 -7.19
C LEU A 21 -13.18 -13.78 -6.10
N GLU A 22 -12.52 -13.49 -4.98
CA GLU A 22 -12.44 -14.44 -3.86
C GLU A 22 -13.81 -14.72 -3.23
N LEU A 23 -14.68 -13.71 -3.12
CA LEU A 23 -16.08 -13.90 -2.69
C LEU A 23 -16.87 -14.77 -3.69
N CYS A 24 -16.61 -14.61 -4.99
CA CYS A 24 -17.24 -15.39 -6.05
C CYS A 24 -16.74 -16.84 -6.14
N ARG A 25 -15.70 -17.23 -5.39
CA ARG A 25 -15.02 -18.52 -5.51
C ARG A 25 -15.91 -19.72 -5.19
N SER A 26 -16.94 -19.55 -4.35
CA SER A 26 -17.91 -20.59 -4.03
C SER A 26 -19.29 -20.01 -3.73
N GLU A 27 -20.34 -20.82 -3.85
CA GLU A 27 -21.69 -20.40 -3.44
C GLU A 27 -21.80 -20.06 -1.95
N SER A 28 -21.02 -20.73 -1.09
CA SER A 28 -21.01 -20.45 0.35
C SER A 28 -20.37 -19.10 0.71
N THR A 29 -19.54 -18.54 -0.16
CA THR A 29 -18.82 -17.28 0.05
C THR A 29 -19.44 -16.12 -0.72
N ALA A 30 -20.37 -16.39 -1.64
CA ALA A 30 -20.99 -15.40 -2.51
C ALA A 30 -22.06 -14.57 -1.77
N ASP A 31 -21.62 -13.72 -0.85
CA ASP A 31 -22.47 -12.68 -0.28
C ASP A 31 -22.71 -11.57 -1.30
N HIS A 32 -23.91 -11.58 -1.87
CA HIS A 32 -24.31 -10.65 -2.92
C HIS A 32 -24.27 -9.19 -2.44
N GLN A 33 -24.55 -8.94 -1.15
CA GLN A 33 -24.55 -7.58 -0.62
C GLN A 33 -23.14 -7.03 -0.48
N THR A 34 -22.20 -7.82 0.06
CA THR A 34 -20.79 -7.43 0.14
C THR A 34 -20.20 -7.26 -1.26
N ILE A 35 -20.48 -8.19 -2.20
CA ILE A 35 -20.03 -8.07 -3.59
C ILE A 35 -20.53 -6.77 -4.22
N GLN A 36 -21.82 -6.46 -4.11
CA GLN A 36 -22.38 -5.23 -4.68
C GLN A 36 -21.74 -3.98 -4.07
N THR A 37 -21.48 -4.00 -2.76
CA THR A 37 -20.80 -2.88 -2.06
C THR A 37 -19.44 -2.59 -2.68
N HIS A 38 -18.65 -3.62 -2.98
CA HIS A 38 -17.35 -3.46 -3.61
C HIS A 38 -17.45 -2.99 -5.08
N LEU A 39 -18.44 -3.49 -5.83
CA LEU A 39 -18.70 -3.00 -7.20
C LEU A 39 -19.09 -1.51 -7.20
N ASP A 40 -19.89 -1.06 -6.23
CA ASP A 40 -20.25 0.34 -6.08
C ASP A 40 -19.03 1.20 -5.72
N ILE A 41 -18.11 0.70 -4.89
CA ILE A 41 -16.85 1.39 -4.57
C ILE A 41 -16.01 1.58 -5.83
N ILE A 42 -15.81 0.52 -6.61
CA ILE A 42 -15.07 0.56 -7.90
C ILE A 42 -15.67 1.61 -8.82
N HIS A 43 -16.99 1.53 -9.07
CA HIS A 43 -17.70 2.47 -9.95
C HIS A 43 -17.52 3.93 -9.51
N ASN A 44 -17.74 4.21 -8.22
CA ASN A 44 -17.60 5.56 -7.68
C ASN A 44 -16.18 6.12 -7.78
N LEU A 45 -15.16 5.27 -7.68
CA LEU A 45 -13.76 5.68 -7.81
C LEU A 45 -13.42 6.02 -9.25
N THR A 46 -13.84 5.19 -10.19
CA THR A 46 -13.59 5.38 -11.62
C THR A 46 -14.34 6.59 -12.17
N GLU A 47 -15.62 6.77 -11.82
CA GLU A 47 -16.43 7.93 -12.21
C GLU A 47 -15.82 9.25 -11.73
N LYS A 48 -15.28 9.29 -10.49
CA LYS A 48 -14.61 10.50 -9.98
C LYS A 48 -13.25 10.77 -10.63
N SER A 49 -12.66 9.77 -11.27
CA SER A 49 -11.34 9.87 -11.89
C SER A 49 -11.40 10.33 -13.35
N SER A 50 -12.50 10.07 -14.06
CA SER A 50 -12.68 10.37 -15.49
C SER A 50 -12.82 11.88 -15.80
N ASP A 51 -13.17 12.71 -14.80
CA ASP A 51 -13.27 14.16 -14.95
C ASP A 51 -11.92 14.89 -15.22
N ASN A 52 -10.77 14.21 -15.19
CA ASN A 52 -9.42 14.82 -15.24
C ASN A 52 -8.49 14.38 -16.42
N GLU A 53 -9.03 13.85 -17.54
CA GLU A 53 -8.36 13.50 -18.84
C GLU A 53 -7.82 12.06 -19.09
N CYS A 54 -7.93 11.67 -20.38
CA CYS A 54 -7.24 10.68 -21.25
C CYS A 54 -7.24 9.17 -20.91
N HIS A 55 -7.16 8.75 -19.64
CA HIS A 55 -7.11 7.32 -19.28
C HIS A 55 -8.40 6.76 -18.66
N GLY A 56 -9.43 7.61 -18.50
CA GLY A 56 -10.73 7.20 -17.95
C GLY A 56 -11.42 6.11 -18.76
N ASP A 57 -11.37 6.20 -20.10
CA ASP A 57 -12.09 5.31 -21.00
C ASP A 57 -11.62 3.84 -20.90
N GLU A 58 -10.33 3.60 -20.70
CA GLU A 58 -9.76 2.24 -20.58
C GLU A 58 -10.08 1.60 -19.22
N LEU A 59 -10.07 2.42 -18.16
CA LEU A 59 -10.43 1.98 -16.81
C LEU A 59 -11.93 1.69 -16.72
N GLU A 60 -12.78 2.56 -17.28
CA GLU A 60 -14.23 2.39 -17.33
C GLU A 60 -14.64 1.15 -18.15
N ALA A 61 -13.95 0.89 -19.26
CA ALA A 61 -14.16 -0.33 -20.04
C ALA A 61 -13.75 -1.59 -19.22
N SER A 62 -12.64 -1.53 -18.50
CA SER A 62 -12.18 -2.63 -17.64
C SER A 62 -13.17 -2.90 -16.50
N ASP A 63 -13.69 -1.86 -15.87
CA ASP A 63 -14.73 -1.98 -14.83
C ASP A 63 -16.01 -2.61 -15.37
N SER A 64 -16.49 -2.13 -16.51
CA SER A 64 -17.69 -2.67 -17.14
C SER A 64 -17.54 -4.17 -17.45
N ASN A 65 -16.40 -4.56 -18.02
CA ASN A 65 -16.07 -5.96 -18.28
C ASN A 65 -15.99 -6.78 -16.99
N PHE A 66 -15.42 -6.22 -15.92
CA PHE A 66 -15.33 -6.89 -14.63
C PHE A 66 -16.71 -7.12 -14.00
N VAL A 67 -17.60 -6.13 -14.06
CA VAL A 67 -18.99 -6.28 -13.57
C VAL A 67 -19.73 -7.38 -14.32
N GLU A 68 -19.56 -7.47 -15.65
CA GLU A 68 -20.17 -8.52 -16.46
C GLU A 68 -19.61 -9.91 -16.12
N LEU A 69 -18.29 -10.01 -15.92
CA LEU A 69 -17.63 -11.22 -15.44
C LEU A 69 -18.25 -11.67 -14.10
N VAL A 70 -18.31 -10.78 -13.10
CA VAL A 70 -18.86 -11.11 -11.77
C VAL A 70 -20.31 -11.61 -11.88
N LYS A 71 -21.15 -10.95 -12.67
CA LYS A 71 -22.54 -11.40 -12.92
C LYS A 71 -22.58 -12.80 -13.53
N THR A 72 -21.65 -13.12 -14.42
CA THR A 72 -21.53 -14.46 -15.04
C THR A 72 -21.12 -15.50 -14.01
N LEU A 73 -20.09 -15.23 -13.20
CA LEU A 73 -19.60 -16.13 -12.14
C LEU A 73 -20.66 -16.42 -11.07
N LEU A 74 -21.51 -15.46 -10.75
CA LEU A 74 -22.59 -15.64 -9.78
C LEU A 74 -23.78 -16.43 -10.35
N LYS A 75 -24.01 -16.37 -11.66
CA LYS A 75 -25.17 -16.98 -12.31
C LYS A 75 -24.90 -18.41 -12.78
N ASP A 76 -23.71 -18.68 -13.31
CA ASP A 76 -23.38 -19.95 -13.95
C ASP A 76 -22.22 -20.64 -13.23
N THR A 77 -22.52 -21.80 -12.63
CA THR A 77 -21.54 -22.58 -11.88
C THR A 77 -20.46 -23.19 -12.78
N PHE A 78 -20.80 -23.56 -14.01
CA PHE A 78 -19.84 -24.14 -14.95
C PHE A 78 -18.85 -23.08 -15.43
N GLU A 79 -19.35 -21.90 -15.83
CA GLU A 79 -18.48 -20.77 -16.20
C GLU A 79 -17.61 -20.32 -15.02
N ARG A 80 -18.16 -20.33 -13.80
CA ARG A 80 -17.40 -20.06 -12.58
C ARG A 80 -16.24 -21.02 -12.40
N GLU A 81 -16.49 -22.32 -12.45
CA GLU A 81 -15.45 -23.33 -12.26
C GLU A 81 -14.40 -23.26 -13.37
N ASN A 82 -14.82 -23.13 -14.63
CA ASN A 82 -13.94 -22.95 -15.76
C ASN A 82 -13.08 -21.68 -15.62
N PHE A 83 -13.66 -20.55 -15.20
CA PHE A 83 -12.93 -19.31 -14.98
C PHE A 83 -11.82 -19.49 -13.93
N PHE A 84 -12.12 -20.05 -12.76
CA PHE A 84 -11.11 -20.20 -11.71
C PHE A 84 -10.00 -21.21 -12.03
N GLN A 85 -10.29 -22.21 -12.88
CA GLN A 85 -9.27 -23.17 -13.33
C GLN A 85 -8.40 -22.63 -14.47
N GLU A 86 -9.03 -22.04 -15.50
CA GLU A 86 -8.35 -21.77 -16.78
C GLU A 86 -8.02 -20.29 -16.98
N VAL A 87 -8.85 -19.36 -16.49
CA VAL A 87 -8.75 -17.93 -16.82
C VAL A 87 -8.11 -17.14 -15.68
N PHE A 88 -8.55 -17.39 -14.44
CA PHE A 88 -8.09 -16.68 -13.25
C PHE A 88 -6.56 -16.76 -13.06
N PRO A 89 -5.90 -17.93 -13.15
CA PRO A 89 -4.45 -18.00 -12.94
C PRO A 89 -3.64 -17.20 -13.98
N ILE A 90 -4.22 -16.97 -15.17
CA ILE A 90 -3.58 -16.24 -16.26
C ILE A 90 -3.73 -14.73 -16.04
N HIS A 91 -4.94 -14.26 -15.74
CA HIS A 91 -5.25 -12.83 -15.67
C HIS A 91 -5.10 -12.22 -14.26
N TYR A 92 -5.31 -13.02 -13.21
CA TYR A 92 -5.33 -12.60 -11.81
C TYR A 92 -4.35 -13.41 -10.94
N GLY A 93 -3.43 -14.15 -11.58
CA GLY A 93 -2.39 -14.91 -10.89
C GLY A 93 -1.12 -14.09 -10.61
N LEU A 94 0.03 -14.76 -10.62
CA LEU A 94 1.30 -14.19 -10.15
C LEU A 94 1.68 -12.83 -10.75
N GLN A 95 1.41 -12.60 -12.04
CA GLN A 95 1.74 -11.32 -12.68
C GLN A 95 0.90 -10.18 -12.12
N TYR A 96 -0.39 -10.44 -11.88
CA TYR A 96 -1.30 -9.51 -11.25
C TYR A 96 -0.86 -9.20 -9.82
N ASP A 97 -0.55 -10.24 -9.04
CA ASP A 97 -0.06 -10.09 -7.66
C ASP A 97 1.23 -9.25 -7.60
N THR A 98 2.15 -9.49 -8.54
CA THR A 98 3.40 -8.74 -8.63
C THR A 98 3.15 -7.27 -8.96
N ALA A 99 2.24 -6.98 -9.88
CA ALA A 99 1.85 -5.61 -10.22
C ALA A 99 1.18 -4.92 -9.01
N LEU A 100 0.32 -5.65 -8.29
CA LEU A 100 -0.35 -5.14 -7.10
C LEU A 100 0.62 -4.84 -5.96
N GLN A 101 1.59 -5.73 -5.70
CA GLN A 101 2.66 -5.51 -4.72
C GLN A 101 3.51 -4.30 -5.06
N ARG A 102 3.80 -4.08 -6.35
CA ARG A 102 4.50 -2.88 -6.80
C ARG A 102 3.70 -1.62 -6.49
N LEU A 103 2.41 -1.58 -6.85
CA LEU A 103 1.54 -0.44 -6.56
C LEU A 103 1.42 -0.18 -5.06
N MET A 104 1.32 -1.23 -4.24
CA MET A 104 1.32 -1.13 -2.78
C MET A 104 2.62 -0.54 -2.25
N SER A 105 3.76 -1.00 -2.74
CA SER A 105 5.07 -0.47 -2.33
C SER A 105 5.20 1.00 -2.68
N GLU A 106 4.78 1.39 -3.88
CA GLU A 106 4.80 2.78 -4.32
C GLU A 106 3.86 3.66 -3.48
N PHE A 107 2.66 3.16 -3.18
CA PHE A 107 1.73 3.83 -2.29
C PHE A 107 2.33 4.05 -0.90
N LEU A 108 2.93 3.01 -0.30
CA LEU A 108 3.55 3.10 1.02
C LEU A 108 4.75 4.04 1.05
N SER A 109 5.63 4.00 0.06
CA SER A 109 6.76 4.94 -0.03
C SER A 109 6.29 6.39 -0.10
N ARG A 110 5.21 6.67 -0.83
CA ARG A 110 4.64 8.02 -0.92
C ARG A 110 3.93 8.41 0.37
N LEU A 111 3.26 7.47 1.03
CA LEU A 111 2.66 7.71 2.34
C LEU A 111 3.73 8.06 3.37
N GLU A 112 4.86 7.35 3.37
CA GLU A 112 6.01 7.61 4.22
C GLU A 112 6.55 9.04 4.03
N GLU A 113 6.67 9.52 2.78
CA GLU A 113 7.09 10.90 2.48
C GLU A 113 6.14 11.96 3.07
N LEU A 114 4.87 11.62 3.32
CA LEU A 114 3.88 12.51 3.91
C LEU A 114 3.87 12.47 5.44
N LEU A 115 4.51 11.47 6.05
CA LEU A 115 4.60 11.37 7.50
C LEU A 115 5.60 12.40 8.04
N PRO A 116 5.27 13.10 9.15
CA PRO A 116 6.23 13.99 9.78
C PRO A 116 7.41 13.19 10.33
N VAL A 117 8.62 13.74 10.25
CA VAL A 117 9.77 13.19 10.95
C VAL A 117 9.48 13.26 12.46
N PRO A 118 9.40 12.13 13.18
CA PRO A 118 9.14 12.14 14.59
C PRO A 118 10.31 12.80 15.33
N ASP A 119 9.99 13.56 16.37
CA ASP A 119 11.02 14.01 17.30
C ASP A 119 11.44 12.88 18.26
N LEU A 120 12.46 13.16 19.08
CA LEU A 120 12.99 12.16 20.01
C LEU A 120 11.92 11.69 21.01
N ALA A 121 11.03 12.58 21.45
CA ALA A 121 10.00 12.25 22.43
C ALA A 121 8.96 11.30 21.84
N GLN A 122 8.50 11.57 20.61
CA GLN A 122 7.60 10.69 19.87
C GLN A 122 8.24 9.34 19.57
N THR A 123 9.53 9.33 19.22
CA THR A 123 10.27 8.09 18.97
C THR A 123 10.35 7.25 20.25
N THR A 124 10.64 7.85 21.40
CA THR A 124 10.63 7.12 22.69
C THR A 124 9.26 6.57 23.05
N GLU A 125 8.18 7.31 22.78
CA GLU A 125 6.81 6.85 23.07
C GLU A 125 6.42 5.64 22.20
N TRP A 126 6.78 5.64 20.91
CA TRP A 126 6.53 4.49 20.02
C TRP A 126 7.31 3.25 20.43
N LEU A 127 8.55 3.45 20.86
CA LEU A 127 9.43 2.40 21.35
C LEU A 127 8.89 1.78 22.65
N ASP A 128 8.44 2.60 23.59
CA ASP A 128 7.78 2.14 24.83
C ASP A 128 6.47 1.39 24.54
N ALA A 129 5.74 1.77 23.50
CA ALA A 129 4.50 1.13 23.09
C ALA A 129 4.70 -0.20 22.34
N ALA A 130 5.91 -0.48 21.85
CA ALA A 130 6.24 -1.67 21.06
C ALA A 130 7.52 -2.39 21.55
N PRO A 131 7.57 -2.85 22.82
CA PRO A 131 8.78 -3.42 23.42
C PRO A 131 9.28 -4.68 22.69
N SER A 132 8.39 -5.46 22.06
CA SER A 132 8.79 -6.63 21.27
C SER A 132 9.62 -6.29 20.02
N VAL A 133 9.45 -5.09 19.45
CA VAL A 133 10.24 -4.62 18.30
C VAL A 133 11.66 -4.25 18.74
N LEU A 134 11.80 -3.68 19.93
CA LEU A 134 13.11 -3.39 20.54
C LEU A 134 13.90 -4.68 20.82
N GLU A 135 13.24 -5.73 21.31
CA GLU A 135 13.87 -7.03 21.55
C GLU A 135 14.41 -7.68 20.25
N GLU A 136 13.72 -7.48 19.12
CA GLU A 136 14.26 -7.88 17.81
C GLU A 136 15.44 -6.99 17.37
N CYS A 137 15.41 -5.69 17.67
CA CYS A 137 16.53 -4.77 17.44
C CYS A 137 17.76 -5.05 18.33
N GLU A 138 17.64 -5.76 19.45
CA GLU A 138 18.80 -6.20 20.24
C GLU A 138 19.74 -7.12 19.44
N HIS A 139 19.22 -7.78 18.40
CA HIS A 139 20.00 -8.63 17.50
C HIS A 139 20.72 -7.84 16.40
N THR A 140 20.33 -6.59 16.13
CA THR A 140 21.12 -5.66 15.34
C THR A 140 22.23 -5.07 16.21
N VAL A 141 23.39 -5.74 16.17
CA VAL A 141 24.60 -5.30 16.88
C VAL A 141 25.04 -3.94 16.35
N ILE A 142 24.54 -2.86 16.94
CA ILE A 142 25.22 -1.57 16.88
C ILE A 142 26.45 -1.73 17.76
N ASP A 143 27.64 -1.84 17.16
CA ASP A 143 28.91 -1.90 17.88
C ASP A 143 29.00 -0.69 18.84
N PRO A 144 29.02 -0.91 20.17
CA PRO A 144 29.03 0.16 21.16
C PRO A 144 30.20 1.14 20.97
N GLU A 145 31.34 0.66 20.46
CA GLU A 145 32.50 1.53 20.22
C GLU A 145 32.33 2.42 18.97
N GLN A 146 31.57 1.97 17.96
CA GLN A 146 31.19 2.82 16.82
C GLN A 146 30.24 3.94 17.26
N LEU A 147 29.22 3.61 18.05
CA LEU A 147 28.26 4.59 18.56
C LEU A 147 28.95 5.64 19.45
N LYS A 148 29.85 5.19 20.33
CA LYS A 148 30.67 6.06 21.17
C LYS A 148 31.57 6.98 20.36
N THR A 149 32.18 6.48 19.28
CA THR A 149 33.01 7.30 18.37
C THR A 149 32.18 8.41 17.72
N VAL A 150 30.97 8.09 17.25
CA VAL A 150 30.05 9.08 16.65
C VAL A 150 29.59 10.13 17.68
N LEU A 151 29.23 9.70 18.89
CA LEU A 151 28.82 10.60 19.97
C LEU A 151 29.96 11.52 20.42
N GLN A 152 31.17 11.00 20.57
CA GLN A 152 32.36 11.79 20.90
C GLN A 152 32.68 12.81 19.81
N HIS A 153 32.55 12.43 18.53
CA HIS A 153 32.74 13.34 17.42
C HIS A 153 31.72 14.49 17.45
N HIS A 154 30.44 14.20 17.70
CA HIS A 154 29.39 15.22 17.81
C HIS A 154 29.59 16.15 19.02
N GLN A 155 29.96 15.61 20.19
CA GLN A 155 30.30 16.43 21.36
C GLN A 155 31.50 17.33 21.10
N HIS A 156 32.54 16.82 20.43
CA HIS A 156 33.71 17.62 20.09
C HIS A 156 33.35 18.74 19.09
N LYS A 157 32.49 18.45 18.10
CA LYS A 157 31.98 19.44 17.14
C LYS A 157 31.13 20.52 17.81
N ALA A 158 30.25 20.15 18.74
CA ALA A 158 29.44 21.08 19.53
C ALA A 158 30.28 21.96 20.46
N ASN A 159 31.31 21.37 21.08
CA ASN A 159 32.27 22.11 21.91
C ASN A 159 33.15 23.04 21.08
N MET A 160 33.55 22.65 19.87
CA MET A 160 34.28 23.51 18.95
C MET A 160 33.42 24.70 18.47
N SER A 161 32.13 24.49 18.16
CA SER A 161 31.22 25.59 17.82
C SER A 161 30.96 26.55 18.99
N ASN A 162 30.90 26.04 20.22
CA ASN A 162 30.80 26.88 21.42
C ASN A 162 32.09 27.65 21.69
N SER A 163 33.27 27.07 21.42
CA SER A 163 34.56 27.74 21.58
C SER A 163 34.80 28.86 20.56
N MET A 164 34.34 28.69 19.31
CA MET A 164 34.38 29.73 18.28
C MET A 164 33.45 30.92 18.58
N CYS A 165 32.38 30.71 19.36
CA CYS A 165 31.53 31.81 19.86
C CYS A 165 32.12 32.49 21.10
N GLN A 166 33.07 31.87 21.81
CA GLN A 166 33.72 32.44 23.00
C GLN A 166 35.06 33.13 22.70
N SER A 167 35.67 32.89 21.54
CA SER A 167 36.94 33.51 21.13
C SER A 167 36.79 34.81 20.33
N SER A 168 35.60 35.43 20.30
CA SER A 168 35.39 36.79 19.78
C SER A 168 35.26 37.80 20.91
N TRP A 169 36.40 38.20 21.48
CA TRP A 169 36.55 39.41 22.29
C TRP A 169 37.81 40.15 21.82
#